data_AF-A0A9P7XPC6-F1
#
_entry.id   AF-A0A9P7XPC6-F1
#
_cell.length_a   1.000
_cell.length_b   1.000
_cell.length_c   1.000
_cell.angle_alpha   90.00
_cell.angle_beta   90.00
_cell.angle_gamma   90.00
#
_symmetry.space_group_name_H-M   'P 1'
#
loop_
_entity.id
_entity.type
_entity.pdbx_description
1 polymer ?
#
loop_
_entity_poly.entity_id
_entity_poly.type
_entity_poly.pdbx_seq_one_letter_code
_entity_poly.pdbx_strand_id
1 'polypeptide(L)'
;MVNATATANGIHLDQETRSKEIVASLRGFLKHQTERVSLYKEFNDAFKEYVAKRMTQEEYATICRIVTEGFVELSIEILALESHLGGHAHASTINVLAPPTTATATNDPSASSGQSSTNTSSRRNYSLDSPEHAQLIREVQLLEKQKLALTVQGQKWVLEKEAQVAQDIRDQEAELQADRVVGSDEENGEGAEQIESEVQATAVHDAEGRTPPQGASAAVANGGVKLTVEEWQAKVDENRNSLNGIVEEINDKLADIQEAIAVLVL
;
A
#
# COMPACT_ATOMS: atom_id res chain seq x y z
N MET A 1 -12.08 -68.98 23.73
CA MET A 1 -12.54 -67.60 23.45
C MET A 1 -11.74 -66.68 24.35
N VAL A 2 -10.68 -66.07 23.82
CA VAL A 2 -9.89 -65.07 24.55
C VAL A 2 -10.23 -63.74 23.91
N ASN A 3 -10.94 -62.90 24.65
CA ASN A 3 -11.41 -61.61 24.18
C ASN A 3 -10.25 -60.61 24.28
N ALA A 4 -9.91 -59.98 23.16
CA ALA A 4 -8.86 -58.98 23.07
C ALA A 4 -9.36 -57.64 23.62
N THR A 5 -8.76 -57.17 24.71
CA THR A 5 -8.88 -55.78 25.18
C THR A 5 -7.49 -55.28 25.51
N ALA A 6 -6.82 -54.66 24.54
CA ALA A 6 -5.72 -53.71 24.76
C ALA A 6 -5.23 -53.14 23.42
N THR A 7 -5.95 -52.18 22.85
CA THR A 7 -5.41 -51.36 21.73
C THR A 7 -6.04 -49.97 21.67
N ALA A 8 -6.42 -49.38 22.81
CA ALA A 8 -7.04 -48.05 22.85
C ALA A 8 -6.09 -46.92 23.32
N ASN A 9 -4.98 -47.24 23.99
CA ASN A 9 -4.15 -46.21 24.65
C ASN A 9 -3.10 -45.56 23.75
N GLY A 10 -2.69 -46.20 22.64
CA GLY A 10 -1.64 -45.67 21.76
C GLY A 10 -2.11 -44.60 20.77
N ILE A 11 -3.34 -44.73 20.27
CA ILE A 11 -3.92 -43.81 19.27
C ILE A 11 -4.40 -42.50 19.94
N HIS A 12 -4.89 -42.58 21.18
CA HIS A 12 -5.40 -41.43 21.93
C HIS A 12 -4.29 -40.41 22.30
N LEU A 13 -3.08 -40.88 22.59
CA LEU A 13 -1.95 -40.01 22.97
C LEU A 13 -1.42 -39.20 21.77
N ASP A 14 -1.43 -39.80 20.58
CA ASP A 14 -1.05 -39.16 19.32
C ASP A 14 -2.07 -38.08 18.92
N GLN A 15 -3.36 -38.38 19.11
CA GLN A 15 -4.46 -37.47 18.84
C GLN A 15 -4.47 -36.25 19.79
N GLU A 16 -4.24 -36.46 21.08
CA GLU A 16 -4.15 -35.39 22.08
C GLU A 16 -2.93 -34.48 21.81
N THR A 17 -1.80 -35.07 21.42
CA THR A 17 -0.57 -34.33 21.07
C THR A 17 -0.81 -33.48 19.83
N ARG A 18 -1.38 -34.06 18.77
CA ARG A 18 -1.74 -33.35 17.54
C ARG A 18 -2.72 -32.20 17.79
N SER A 19 -3.74 -32.40 18.63
CA SER A 19 -4.68 -31.34 19.00
C SER A 19 -3.96 -30.17 19.70
N LYS A 20 -3.05 -30.46 20.64
CA LYS A 20 -2.25 -29.43 21.32
C LYS A 20 -1.36 -28.65 20.36
N GLU A 21 -0.74 -29.32 19.40
CA GLU A 21 0.07 -28.67 18.36
C GLU A 21 -0.77 -27.74 17.48
N ILE A 22 -1.95 -28.19 17.02
CA ILE A 22 -2.86 -27.35 16.23
C ILE A 22 -3.28 -26.11 17.02
N VAL A 23 -3.69 -26.28 18.28
CA VAL A 23 -4.07 -25.17 19.16
C VAL A 23 -2.91 -24.20 19.37
N ALA A 24 -1.70 -24.71 19.55
CA ALA A 24 -0.50 -23.88 19.70
C ALA A 24 -0.24 -23.06 18.43
N SER A 25 -0.34 -23.66 17.25
CA SER A 25 -0.15 -22.96 15.98
C SER A 25 -1.23 -21.92 15.70
N LEU A 26 -2.50 -22.22 15.97
CA LEU A 26 -3.59 -21.25 15.81
C LEU A 26 -3.47 -20.07 16.79
N ARG A 27 -3.05 -20.32 18.03
CA ARG A 27 -2.76 -19.24 18.99
C ARG A 27 -1.56 -18.40 18.57
N GLY A 28 -0.49 -19.04 18.08
CA GLY A 28 0.65 -18.36 17.49
C GLY A 28 0.24 -17.45 16.33
N PHE A 29 -0.64 -17.96 15.46
CA PHE A 29 -1.19 -17.18 14.36
C PHE A 29 -1.96 -15.95 14.84
N LEU A 30 -2.87 -16.09 15.81
CA LEU A 30 -3.62 -14.96 16.38
C LEU A 30 -2.70 -13.91 17.04
N LYS A 31 -1.59 -14.35 17.66
CA LYS A 31 -0.56 -13.44 18.20
C LYS A 31 0.08 -12.62 17.08
N HIS A 32 0.55 -13.27 16.01
CA HIS A 32 1.16 -12.57 14.88
C HIS A 32 0.16 -11.66 14.15
N GLN A 33 -1.13 -12.00 14.12
CA GLN A 33 -2.16 -11.08 13.60
C GLN A 33 -2.29 -9.81 14.44
N THR A 34 -2.18 -9.90 15.76
CA THR A 34 -2.21 -8.73 16.65
C THR A 34 -1.01 -7.81 16.41
N GLU A 35 0.18 -8.39 16.25
CA GLU A 35 1.41 -7.66 15.91
C GLU A 35 1.28 -6.99 14.54
N ARG A 36 0.74 -7.72 13.55
CA ARG A 36 0.49 -7.21 12.20
C ARG A 36 -0.46 -6.02 12.18
N VAL A 37 -1.55 -6.06 12.96
CA VAL A 37 -2.48 -4.93 13.13
C VAL A 37 -1.77 -3.70 13.70
N SER A 38 -0.83 -3.90 14.62
CA SER A 38 -0.04 -2.81 15.20
C SER A 38 0.85 -2.15 14.15
N LEU A 39 1.51 -2.93 13.29
CA LEU A 39 2.30 -2.41 12.16
C LEU A 39 1.45 -1.64 11.14
N TYR A 40 0.26 -2.14 10.80
CA TYR A 40 -0.68 -1.39 9.94
C TYR A 40 -1.06 -0.04 10.53
N LYS A 41 -1.32 -0.02 11.84
CA LYS A 41 -1.66 1.22 12.53
C LYS A 41 -0.49 2.21 12.47
N GLU A 42 0.73 1.75 12.75
CA GLU A 42 1.94 2.57 12.67
C GLU A 42 2.15 3.14 11.26
N PHE A 43 2.01 2.32 10.23
CA PHE A 43 2.08 2.75 8.84
C PHE A 43 1.04 3.82 8.49
N ASN A 44 -0.22 3.60 8.88
CA ASN A 44 -1.30 4.53 8.59
C ASN A 44 -1.17 5.84 9.38
N ASP A 45 -0.71 5.78 10.63
CA ASP A 45 -0.49 6.96 11.45
C ASP A 45 0.69 7.77 10.92
N ALA A 46 1.79 7.13 10.53
CA ALA A 46 2.92 7.80 9.88
C ALA A 46 2.51 8.51 8.59
N PHE A 47 1.63 7.89 7.78
CA PHE A 47 1.12 8.52 6.57
C PHE A 47 0.31 9.79 6.88
N LYS A 48 -0.56 9.76 7.90
CA LYS A 48 -1.33 10.95 8.32
C LYS A 48 -0.41 12.07 8.81
N GLU A 49 0.63 11.74 9.56
CA GLU A 49 1.65 12.70 10.03
C GLU A 49 2.41 13.33 8.85
N TYR A 50 2.79 12.53 7.85
CA TYR A 50 3.46 12.98 6.64
C TYR A 50 2.57 13.91 5.80
N VAL A 51 1.32 13.52 5.54
CA VAL A 51 0.33 14.35 4.84
C VAL A 51 0.08 15.67 5.59
N ALA A 52 -0.02 15.63 6.92
CA ALA A 52 -0.17 16.81 7.76
C ALA A 52 1.09 17.69 7.86
N LYS A 53 2.17 17.36 7.13
CA LYS A 53 3.48 18.05 7.15
C LYS A 53 4.11 18.15 8.55
N ARG A 54 3.76 17.21 9.44
CA ARG A 54 4.33 17.06 10.79
C ARG A 54 5.49 16.07 10.83
N MET A 55 5.79 15.44 9.70
CA MET A 55 6.85 14.47 9.50
C MET A 55 7.55 14.74 8.18
N THR A 56 8.88 14.65 8.16
CA THR A 56 9.69 14.78 6.95
C THR A 56 9.57 13.55 6.05
N GLN A 57 9.99 13.68 4.80
CA GLN A 57 9.99 12.55 3.86
C GLN A 57 10.95 11.45 4.31
N GLU A 58 12.10 11.81 4.86
CA GLU A 58 13.13 10.89 5.34
C GLU A 58 12.65 10.07 6.55
N GLU A 59 11.97 10.73 7.50
CA GLU A 59 11.34 10.07 8.65
C GLU A 59 10.24 9.11 8.19
N TYR A 60 9.35 9.57 7.30
CA TYR A 60 8.28 8.73 6.78
C TYR A 60 8.83 7.50 6.02
N ALA A 61 9.84 7.69 5.18
CA ALA A 61 10.51 6.60 4.47
C ALA A 61 11.19 5.61 5.41
N THR A 62 11.73 6.08 6.53
CA THR A 62 12.33 5.23 7.57
C THR A 62 11.27 4.36 8.24
N ILE A 63 10.13 4.94 8.62
CA ILE A 63 9.01 4.17 9.20
C ILE A 63 8.46 3.16 8.18
N CYS A 64 8.30 3.55 6.91
CA CYS A 64 7.87 2.62 5.87
C CYS A 64 8.80 1.41 5.75
N ARG A 65 10.12 1.63 5.85
CA ARG A 65 11.11 0.54 5.83
C ARG A 65 10.94 -0.40 7.02
N ILE A 66 10.89 0.15 8.24
CA ILE A 66 10.72 -0.62 9.48
C ILE A 66 9.45 -1.45 9.42
N VAL A 67 8.33 -0.84 9.02
CA VAL A 67 7.05 -1.55 8.92
C VAL A 67 7.10 -2.62 7.84
N THR A 68 7.74 -2.36 6.70
CA THR A 68 7.90 -3.36 5.63
C THR A 68 8.71 -4.56 6.10
N GLU A 69 9.82 -4.33 6.80
CA GLU A 69 10.65 -5.38 7.40
C GLU A 69 9.84 -6.21 8.41
N GLY A 70 9.11 -5.54 9.31
CA GLY A 70 8.22 -6.22 10.26
C GLY A 70 7.12 -7.05 9.60
N PHE A 71 6.51 -6.57 8.50
CA PHE A 71 5.54 -7.35 7.74
C PHE A 71 6.17 -8.61 7.11
N VAL A 72 7.40 -8.51 6.61
CA VAL A 72 8.13 -9.64 6.04
C VAL A 72 8.42 -10.69 7.12
N GLU A 73 8.95 -10.28 8.26
CA GLU A 73 9.25 -11.17 9.40
C GLU A 73 7.99 -11.92 9.85
N LEU A 74 6.91 -11.21 10.16
CA LEU A 74 5.65 -11.83 10.56
C LEU A 74 5.06 -12.74 9.48
N SER A 75 5.25 -12.41 8.21
CA SER A 75 4.76 -13.26 7.11
C SER A 75 5.52 -14.58 7.02
N ILE A 76 6.83 -14.59 7.28
CA ILE A 76 7.64 -15.80 7.35
C ILE A 76 7.17 -16.69 8.50
N GLU A 77 6.96 -16.10 9.68
CA GLU A 77 6.50 -16.83 10.87
C GLU A 77 5.10 -17.44 10.64
N ILE A 78 4.17 -16.69 10.05
CA ILE A 78 2.84 -17.21 9.73
C ILE A 78 2.89 -18.33 8.67
N LEU A 79 3.75 -18.21 7.66
CA LEU A 79 3.92 -19.28 6.66
C LEU A 79 4.49 -20.56 7.29
N ALA A 80 5.36 -20.43 8.29
CA ALA A 80 5.85 -21.58 9.05
C ALA A 80 4.72 -22.26 9.83
N LEU A 81 3.83 -21.48 10.47
CA LEU A 81 2.64 -22.01 11.15
C LEU A 81 1.66 -22.68 10.17
N GLU A 82 1.41 -22.06 9.03
CA GLU A 82 0.56 -22.63 7.97
C GLU A 82 1.13 -23.97 7.48
N SER A 83 2.44 -24.03 7.21
CA SER A 83 3.11 -25.26 6.78
C SER A 83 3.06 -26.35 7.84
N HIS A 84 3.18 -26.00 9.13
CA HIS A 84 3.08 -26.96 10.24
C HIS A 84 1.69 -27.59 10.31
N LEU A 85 0.64 -26.85 9.94
CA LEU A 85 -0.75 -27.31 9.89
C LEU A 85 -1.11 -28.07 8.60
N GLY A 86 -0.12 -28.40 7.75
CA GLY A 86 -0.34 -29.11 6.48
C GLY A 86 -0.63 -28.22 5.28
N GLY A 87 -0.39 -26.90 5.40
CA GLY A 87 -0.41 -25.98 4.26
C GLY A 87 0.68 -26.33 3.24
N HIS A 88 0.40 -26.15 1.94
CA HIS A 88 1.41 -26.34 0.91
C HIS A 88 2.46 -25.24 1.01
N ALA A 89 3.72 -25.61 1.22
CA ALA A 89 4.85 -24.70 1.29
C ALA A 89 5.05 -23.96 -0.04
N HIS A 90 4.57 -22.72 -0.14
CA HIS A 90 4.91 -21.83 -1.25
C HIS A 90 6.17 -21.03 -0.92
N ALA A 91 7.34 -21.68 -1.00
CA ALA A 91 8.63 -21.06 -0.77
C ALA A 91 9.08 -20.07 -1.88
N SER A 92 8.18 -19.55 -2.73
CA SER A 92 8.58 -18.85 -3.96
C SER A 92 8.09 -17.40 -4.11
N THR A 93 7.37 -16.82 -3.15
CA THR A 93 6.78 -15.46 -3.35
C THR A 93 7.39 -14.37 -2.45
N ILE A 94 8.28 -14.70 -1.51
CA ILE A 94 8.83 -13.70 -0.56
C ILE A 94 9.88 -12.78 -1.21
N ASN A 95 10.41 -13.12 -2.40
CA ASN A 95 11.45 -12.33 -3.05
C ASN A 95 10.96 -11.16 -3.93
N VAL A 96 9.68 -10.80 -3.91
CA VAL A 96 9.12 -9.70 -4.73
C VAL A 96 8.57 -8.56 -3.86
N LEU A 97 9.35 -8.17 -2.85
CA LEU A 97 9.13 -6.93 -2.09
C LEU A 97 10.39 -6.03 -2.07
N ALA A 98 11.28 -6.20 -3.04
CA ALA A 98 12.27 -5.19 -3.39
C ALA A 98 11.62 -4.16 -4.33
N PRO A 99 11.97 -2.86 -4.23
CA PRO A 99 11.34 -1.82 -5.04
C PRO A 99 11.55 -2.09 -6.54
N PRO A 100 10.52 -1.93 -7.39
CA PRO A 100 10.67 -2.14 -8.82
C PRO A 100 11.50 -1.02 -9.44
N THR A 101 12.67 -1.37 -9.97
CA THR A 101 13.27 -0.64 -11.08
C THR A 101 12.44 -0.84 -12.35
N THR A 102 12.52 0.18 -13.19
CA THR A 102 11.65 0.57 -14.29
C THR A 102 11.33 -0.48 -15.36
N ALA A 103 10.11 -0.36 -15.91
CA ALA A 103 9.68 -0.58 -17.30
C ALA A 103 8.97 -1.90 -17.73
N THR A 104 7.66 -1.74 -17.96
CA THR A 104 6.88 -2.05 -19.18
C THR A 104 6.75 -3.50 -19.70
N ALA A 105 5.53 -4.05 -19.65
CA ALA A 105 4.67 -4.36 -20.81
C ALA A 105 3.65 -5.50 -20.52
N THR A 106 2.37 -5.15 -20.66
CA THR A 106 1.22 -5.93 -21.20
C THR A 106 1.18 -7.47 -21.04
N ASN A 107 0.10 -7.97 -20.41
CA ASN A 107 -0.91 -8.78 -21.09
C ASN A 107 -2.14 -9.06 -20.19
N ASP A 108 -3.32 -8.76 -20.75
CA ASP A 108 -4.66 -9.25 -20.36
C ASP A 108 -4.73 -10.79 -20.53
N PRO A 109 -5.65 -11.53 -19.86
CA PRO A 109 -7.07 -11.46 -20.24
C PRO A 109 -8.14 -11.65 -19.12
N SER A 110 -9.24 -10.91 -19.29
CA SER A 110 -10.66 -11.31 -19.28
C SER A 110 -11.19 -12.49 -18.42
N ALA A 111 -12.13 -12.11 -17.55
CA ALA A 111 -13.51 -12.63 -17.38
C ALA A 111 -13.84 -13.84 -16.47
N SER A 112 -14.83 -13.56 -15.61
CA SER A 112 -15.88 -14.44 -15.05
C SER A 112 -15.53 -15.33 -13.86
N SER A 113 -16.14 -15.07 -12.70
CA SER A 113 -17.44 -15.66 -12.33
C SER A 113 -17.81 -15.25 -10.91
N GLY A 114 -18.98 -14.64 -10.74
CA GLY A 114 -19.55 -14.38 -9.42
C GLY A 114 -20.03 -15.68 -8.79
N GLN A 115 -19.68 -15.89 -7.53
CA GLN A 115 -20.41 -16.77 -6.63
C GLN A 115 -20.64 -16.02 -5.32
N SER A 116 -21.89 -15.58 -5.16
CA SER A 116 -22.49 -15.26 -3.88
C SER A 116 -22.64 -16.58 -3.11
N SER A 117 -21.96 -16.69 -1.97
CA SER A 117 -22.16 -17.79 -1.03
C SER A 117 -22.87 -17.24 0.19
N THR A 118 -24.11 -17.72 0.35
CA THR A 118 -24.98 -17.51 1.49
C THR A 118 -24.33 -18.01 2.78
N ASN A 119 -24.26 -17.14 3.77
CA ASN A 119 -23.90 -17.48 5.15
C ASN A 119 -24.94 -18.43 5.76
N THR A 120 -24.51 -19.66 6.03
CA THR A 120 -25.15 -20.54 7.02
C THR A 120 -24.07 -21.02 7.97
N SER A 121 -24.13 -20.56 9.23
CA SER A 121 -23.35 -21.11 10.35
C SER A 121 -23.76 -22.57 10.59
N SER A 122 -23.21 -23.47 9.78
CA SER A 122 -23.14 -24.89 10.09
C SER A 122 -21.91 -25.08 10.96
N ARG A 123 -22.15 -25.56 12.18
CA ARG A 123 -21.16 -26.03 13.15
C ARG A 123 -20.10 -26.88 12.42
N ARG A 124 -18.92 -26.30 12.16
CA ARG A 124 -17.85 -26.97 11.40
C ARG A 124 -17.25 -28.06 12.29
N ASN A 125 -17.30 -29.31 11.81
CA ASN A 125 -16.59 -30.41 12.45
C ASN A 125 -15.12 -30.33 12.03
N TYR A 126 -14.29 -29.68 12.84
CA TYR A 126 -12.86 -29.57 12.60
C TYR A 126 -12.20 -30.94 12.75
N SER A 127 -11.77 -31.52 11.64
CA SER A 127 -10.98 -32.76 11.65
C SER A 127 -9.52 -32.45 11.97
N LEU A 128 -8.92 -33.22 12.89
CA LEU A 128 -7.51 -33.08 13.28
C LEU A 128 -6.55 -33.35 12.12
N ASP A 129 -6.97 -34.14 11.15
CA ASP A 129 -6.19 -34.52 9.98
C ASP A 129 -6.45 -33.63 8.76
N SER A 130 -7.39 -32.68 8.87
CA SER A 130 -7.81 -31.84 7.75
C SER A 130 -6.94 -30.59 7.59
N PRO A 131 -6.56 -30.21 6.34
CA PRO A 131 -5.84 -28.97 6.05
C PRO A 131 -6.71 -27.70 6.26
N GLU A 132 -7.94 -27.84 6.77
CA GLU A 132 -8.88 -26.74 7.02
C GLU A 132 -8.28 -25.61 7.88
N HIS A 133 -7.49 -25.94 8.90
CA HIS A 133 -6.84 -24.92 9.75
C HIS A 133 -5.79 -24.11 8.97
N ALA A 134 -4.99 -24.77 8.13
CA ALA A 134 -4.05 -24.10 7.25
C ALA A 134 -4.78 -23.25 6.20
N GLN A 135 -5.93 -23.71 5.71
CA GLN A 135 -6.76 -22.95 4.78
C GLN A 135 -7.31 -21.66 5.42
N LEU A 136 -7.78 -21.70 6.67
CA LEU A 136 -8.22 -20.49 7.38
C LEU A 136 -7.10 -19.46 7.52
N ILE A 137 -5.90 -19.89 7.88
CA ILE A 137 -4.71 -19.02 7.93
C ILE A 137 -4.44 -18.39 6.56
N ARG A 138 -4.47 -19.20 5.50
CA ARG A 138 -4.23 -18.75 4.12
C ARG A 138 -5.25 -17.72 3.64
N GLU A 139 -6.53 -17.95 3.93
CA GLU A 139 -7.60 -17.01 3.57
C GLU A 139 -7.39 -15.64 4.24
N VAL A 140 -7.05 -15.63 5.54
CA VAL A 140 -6.71 -14.38 6.24
C VAL A 140 -5.47 -13.72 5.64
N GLN A 141 -4.42 -14.47 5.28
CA GLN A 141 -3.24 -13.90 4.63
C GLN A 141 -3.56 -13.24 3.28
N LEU A 142 -4.43 -13.86 2.46
CA LEU A 142 -4.86 -13.31 1.18
C LEU A 142 -5.64 -12.01 1.35
N LEU A 143 -6.59 -11.99 2.29
CA LEU A 143 -7.37 -10.79 2.62
C LEU A 143 -6.47 -9.68 3.15
N GLU A 144 -5.51 -10.00 4.01
CA GLU A 144 -4.53 -9.02 4.50
C GLU A 144 -3.67 -8.44 3.37
N LYS A 145 -3.24 -9.27 2.41
CA LYS A 145 -2.53 -8.79 1.22
C LYS A 145 -3.38 -7.82 0.40
N GLN A 146 -4.67 -8.13 0.21
CA GLN A 146 -5.59 -7.25 -0.51
C GLN A 146 -5.83 -5.93 0.24
N LYS A 147 -6.02 -6.00 1.56
CA LYS A 147 -6.14 -4.82 2.44
C LYS A 147 -4.92 -3.92 2.35
N LEU A 148 -3.70 -4.47 2.41
CA LEU A 148 -2.47 -3.69 2.25
C LEU A 148 -2.42 -3.00 0.88
N ALA A 149 -2.73 -3.73 -0.19
CA ALA A 149 -2.75 -3.17 -1.54
C ALA A 149 -3.72 -1.98 -1.66
N LEU A 150 -4.95 -2.12 -1.18
CA LEU A 150 -5.94 -1.05 -1.18
C LEU A 150 -5.56 0.12 -0.26
N THR A 151 -4.89 -0.16 0.86
CA THR A 151 -4.38 0.89 1.76
C THR A 151 -3.33 1.73 1.04
N VAL A 152 -2.33 1.09 0.44
CA VAL A 152 -1.26 1.77 -0.32
C VAL A 152 -1.84 2.51 -1.52
N GLN A 153 -2.80 1.92 -2.22
CA GLN A 153 -3.49 2.55 -3.35
C GLN A 153 -4.25 3.81 -2.90
N GLY A 154 -4.99 3.75 -1.79
CA GLY A 154 -5.67 4.92 -1.23
C GLY A 154 -4.69 6.03 -0.82
N GLN A 155 -3.56 5.68 -0.21
CA GLN A 155 -2.52 6.64 0.14
C GLN A 155 -1.89 7.29 -1.11
N LYS A 156 -1.63 6.49 -2.16
CA LYS A 156 -1.13 6.98 -3.45
C LYS A 156 -2.06 8.01 -4.06
N TRP A 157 -3.36 7.75 -4.05
CA TRP A 157 -4.38 8.68 -4.55
C TRP A 157 -4.41 10.00 -3.79
N VAL A 158 -4.25 9.97 -2.45
CA VAL A 158 -4.17 11.19 -1.65
C VAL A 158 -2.96 12.03 -2.08
N LEU A 159 -1.79 11.42 -2.27
CA LEU A 159 -0.59 12.13 -2.72
C LEU A 159 -0.72 12.65 -4.16
N GLU A 160 -1.31 11.87 -5.06
CA GLU A 160 -1.59 12.29 -6.44
C GLU A 160 -2.55 13.50 -6.47
N LYS A 161 -3.57 13.51 -5.61
CA LYS A 161 -4.47 14.65 -5.45
C LYS A 161 -3.72 15.89 -4.94
N GLU A 162 -2.87 15.76 -3.93
CA GLU A 162 -2.04 16.87 -3.44
C GLU A 162 -1.12 17.42 -4.53
N ALA A 163 -0.48 16.54 -5.31
CA ALA A 163 0.40 16.93 -6.40
C ALA A 163 -0.37 17.68 -7.51
N GLN A 164 -1.58 17.23 -7.86
CA GLN A 164 -2.42 17.92 -8.83
C GLN A 164 -2.82 19.31 -8.35
N VAL A 165 -3.22 19.45 -7.08
CA VAL A 165 -3.58 20.76 -6.49
C VAL A 165 -2.37 21.70 -6.47
N ALA A 166 -1.18 21.20 -6.10
CA ALA A 166 0.04 22.00 -6.12
C ALA A 166 0.43 22.43 -7.54
N GLN A 167 0.19 21.59 -8.54
CA GLN A 167 0.39 21.95 -9.95
C GLN A 167 -0.59 23.03 -10.39
N ASP A 168 -1.88 22.86 -10.09
CA ASP A 168 -2.93 23.81 -10.45
C ASP A 168 -2.66 25.21 -9.86
N ILE A 169 -2.17 25.29 -8.62
CA ILE A 169 -1.78 26.56 -7.98
C ILE A 169 -0.60 27.20 -8.72
N ARG A 170 0.43 26.42 -9.08
CA ARG A 170 1.59 26.95 -9.83
C ARG A 170 1.20 27.45 -11.21
N ASP A 171 0.31 26.74 -11.90
CA ASP A 171 -0.18 27.14 -13.22
C ASP A 171 -0.99 28.45 -13.13
N GLN A 172 -1.83 28.59 -12.09
CA GLN A 172 -2.57 29.82 -11.82
C GLN A 172 -1.65 31.00 -11.46
N GLU A 173 -0.62 30.78 -10.65
CA GLU A 173 0.37 31.80 -10.31
C GLU A 173 1.15 32.27 -11.55
N ALA A 174 1.50 31.35 -12.45
CA ALA A 174 2.18 31.67 -13.70
C ALA A 174 1.29 32.50 -14.65
N GLU A 175 -0.01 32.19 -14.72
CA GLU A 175 -0.99 32.96 -15.50
C GLU A 175 -1.13 34.39 -14.96
N LEU A 176 -1.27 34.56 -13.65
CA LEU A 176 -1.32 35.88 -13.00
C LEU A 176 -0.03 36.69 -13.18
N GLN A 177 1.13 36.04 -13.21
CA GLN A 177 2.41 36.70 -13.48
C GLN A 177 2.53 37.14 -14.95
N ALA A 178 2.03 36.34 -15.89
CA ALA A 178 2.01 36.69 -17.31
C ALA A 178 1.13 37.92 -17.57
N ASP A 179 -0.07 37.99 -16.96
CA ASP A 179 -0.97 39.15 -17.08
C ASP A 179 -0.37 40.43 -16.48
N ARG A 180 0.44 40.31 -15.42
CA ARG A 180 1.10 41.46 -14.78
C ARG A 180 2.22 42.07 -15.64
N VAL A 181 2.91 41.27 -16.45
CA VAL A 181 4.01 41.74 -17.31
C VAL A 181 3.50 42.52 -18.51
N VAL A 182 2.28 42.26 -18.99
CA VAL A 182 1.70 42.96 -20.16
C VAL A 182 1.20 44.37 -19.83
N GLY A 183 1.07 44.73 -18.54
CA GLY A 183 0.58 46.05 -18.11
C GLY A 183 1.64 47.09 -17.73
N SER A 184 2.93 46.86 -18.00
CA SER A 184 4.03 47.75 -17.53
C SER A 184 4.79 48.49 -18.64
N ASP A 185 4.33 48.42 -19.88
CA ASP A 185 4.90 49.19 -21.00
C ASP A 185 3.93 50.28 -21.45
N GLU A 186 3.75 51.32 -20.64
CA GLU A 186 3.43 52.66 -21.14
C GLU A 186 3.66 53.74 -20.06
N GLU A 187 4.39 54.79 -20.48
CA GLU A 187 4.68 56.07 -19.79
C GLU A 187 5.72 56.10 -18.65
N ASN A 188 6.97 56.40 -19.02
CA ASN A 188 7.53 57.69 -18.63
C ASN A 188 8.64 58.16 -19.59
N GLY A 189 8.31 59.23 -20.32
CA GLY A 189 9.23 59.96 -21.17
C GLY A 189 10.16 60.91 -20.39
N GLU A 190 11.37 61.04 -20.94
CA GLU A 190 12.23 62.23 -21.00
C GLU A 190 12.32 63.20 -19.80
N GLY A 191 13.50 63.25 -19.17
CA GLY A 191 13.96 64.33 -18.31
C GLY A 191 15.46 64.18 -17.98
N ALA A 192 16.23 65.25 -18.12
CA ALA A 192 17.67 65.27 -18.38
C ALA A 192 18.62 65.29 -17.14
N GLU A 193 19.92 65.33 -17.47
CA GLU A 193 21.11 65.78 -16.69
C GLU A 193 21.87 64.69 -15.87
N GLN A 194 23.02 64.19 -16.36
CA GLN A 194 24.38 64.76 -16.34
C GLN A 194 25.09 64.66 -14.98
N ILE A 195 25.97 63.66 -14.79
CA ILE A 195 27.24 63.78 -14.04
C ILE A 195 28.29 62.84 -14.66
N GLU A 196 29.45 63.44 -14.97
CA GLU A 196 30.67 62.85 -15.51
C GLU A 196 31.42 61.98 -14.48
N SER A 197 32.07 60.90 -14.93
CA SER A 197 33.46 60.61 -14.57
C SER A 197 34.06 59.49 -15.42
N GLU A 198 35.19 59.83 -16.04
CA GLU A 198 36.17 58.96 -16.68
C GLU A 198 36.53 57.73 -15.82
N VAL A 199 36.89 56.60 -16.46
CA VAL A 199 38.30 56.20 -16.71
C VAL A 199 38.33 55.00 -17.66
N GLN A 200 39.27 55.08 -18.59
CA GLN A 200 39.65 54.18 -19.69
C GLN A 200 39.91 52.71 -19.29
N ALA A 201 39.60 51.79 -20.22
CA ALA A 201 40.56 50.81 -20.73
C ALA A 201 40.05 50.11 -22.02
N THR A 202 40.65 50.52 -23.15
CA THR A 202 41.10 49.72 -24.32
C THR A 202 40.29 48.52 -24.84
N ALA A 203 39.89 48.68 -26.11
CA ALA A 203 39.26 47.75 -27.05
C ALA A 203 40.10 46.52 -27.44
N VAL A 204 39.44 45.43 -27.86
CA VAL A 204 39.80 44.58 -29.03
C VAL A 204 38.54 43.85 -29.58
N HIS A 205 38.13 44.25 -30.80
CA HIS A 205 37.51 43.52 -31.93
C HIS A 205 36.22 42.66 -31.82
N ASP A 206 35.20 43.09 -32.61
CA ASP A 206 34.53 42.42 -33.77
C ASP A 206 34.04 40.96 -33.65
N ALA A 207 32.89 40.53 -34.19
CA ALA A 207 31.84 41.14 -35.01
C ALA A 207 30.66 40.15 -35.15
N GLU A 208 29.48 40.66 -35.52
CA GLU A 208 28.33 39.98 -36.19
C GLU A 208 27.59 38.86 -35.40
N GLY A 209 26.27 38.83 -35.22
CA GLY A 209 25.16 39.67 -35.69
C GLY A 209 23.82 39.09 -35.20
N ARG A 210 22.84 39.99 -35.02
CA ARG A 210 21.36 39.80 -35.06
C ARG A 210 20.69 38.61 -34.34
N THR A 211 19.94 38.95 -33.29
CA THR A 211 18.75 38.28 -32.71
C THR A 211 17.51 38.35 -33.64
N PRO A 212 16.30 37.79 -33.33
CA PRO A 212 15.84 36.66 -32.47
C PRO A 212 14.78 35.77 -33.23
N PRO A 213 13.67 35.26 -32.64
CA PRO A 213 13.46 34.10 -31.76
C PRO A 213 12.56 32.98 -32.39
N GLN A 214 12.71 31.72 -31.95
CA GLN A 214 11.75 30.61 -32.14
C GLN A 214 12.10 29.57 -31.06
N GLY A 215 11.24 29.17 -30.11
CA GLY A 215 9.84 28.82 -30.27
C GLY A 215 9.74 27.34 -30.67
N ALA A 216 9.91 26.41 -29.71
CA ALA A 216 9.32 25.06 -29.74
C ALA A 216 9.63 24.25 -28.46
N SER A 217 8.57 24.03 -27.69
CA SER A 217 8.21 22.77 -27.04
C SER A 217 9.31 21.86 -26.47
N ALA A 218 9.36 21.82 -25.14
CA ALA A 218 9.26 20.55 -24.42
C ALA A 218 8.53 20.77 -23.08
N ALA A 219 7.28 21.24 -23.15
CA ALA A 219 6.34 20.87 -22.10
C ALA A 219 6.20 19.35 -22.21
N VAL A 220 6.87 18.63 -21.31
CA VAL A 220 6.64 17.21 -21.12
C VAL A 220 5.18 17.10 -20.68
N ALA A 221 4.32 16.82 -21.66
CA ALA A 221 2.94 16.42 -21.44
C ALA A 221 2.96 15.07 -20.71
N ASN A 222 3.17 15.10 -19.40
CA ASN A 222 2.63 14.07 -18.53
C ASN A 222 1.12 14.30 -18.51
N GLY A 223 0.44 13.74 -19.51
CA GLY A 223 -1.01 13.68 -19.62
C GLY A 223 -1.61 12.82 -18.53
N GLY A 224 -1.45 13.24 -17.28
CA GLY A 224 -2.31 12.77 -16.19
C GLY A 224 -3.71 13.32 -16.46
N VAL A 225 -4.69 12.43 -16.57
CA VAL A 225 -6.10 12.84 -16.64
C VAL A 225 -6.40 13.62 -15.36
N LYS A 226 -6.64 14.93 -15.49
CA LYS A 226 -7.03 15.80 -14.38
C LYS A 226 -8.42 15.39 -13.93
N LEU A 227 -8.50 14.78 -12.75
CA LEU A 227 -9.75 14.35 -12.15
C LEU A 227 -10.41 15.52 -11.41
N THR A 228 -11.74 15.56 -11.42
CA THR A 228 -12.49 16.51 -10.60
C THR A 228 -12.43 16.13 -9.12
N VAL A 229 -12.84 17.06 -8.25
CA VAL A 229 -12.93 16.81 -6.80
C VAL A 229 -13.91 15.67 -6.51
N GLU A 230 -15.02 15.62 -7.24
CA GLU A 230 -16.05 14.58 -7.12
C GLU A 230 -15.52 13.21 -7.54
N GLU A 231 -14.73 13.14 -8.62
CA GLU A 231 -14.13 11.88 -9.08
C GLU A 231 -13.08 11.35 -8.10
N TRP A 232 -12.26 12.25 -7.52
CA TRP A 232 -11.36 11.88 -6.43
C TRP A 232 -12.11 11.37 -5.20
N GLN A 233 -13.19 12.05 -4.83
CA GLN A 233 -14.01 11.66 -3.68
C GLN A 233 -14.66 10.30 -3.89
N ALA A 234 -15.22 10.04 -5.07
CA ALA A 234 -15.81 8.75 -5.43
C ALA A 234 -14.79 7.60 -5.33
N LYS A 235 -13.56 7.80 -5.83
CA LYS A 235 -12.48 6.81 -5.70
C LYS A 235 -12.15 6.51 -4.24
N VAL A 236 -11.96 7.56 -3.43
CA VAL A 236 -11.64 7.41 -2.01
C VAL A 236 -12.74 6.66 -1.26
N ASP A 237 -14.01 6.98 -1.55
CA ASP A 237 -15.16 6.33 -0.92
C ASP A 237 -15.29 4.86 -1.34
N GLU A 238 -15.09 4.52 -2.62
CA GLU A 238 -15.08 3.15 -3.11
C GLU A 238 -13.99 2.30 -2.45
N ASN A 239 -12.76 2.84 -2.36
CA ASN A 239 -11.65 2.14 -1.71
C ASN A 239 -11.88 1.98 -0.21
N ARG A 240 -12.46 2.99 0.47
CA ARG A 240 -12.85 2.88 1.88
C ARG A 240 -13.90 1.78 2.09
N ASN A 241 -14.91 1.73 1.24
CA ASN A 241 -15.95 0.69 1.33
C ASN A 241 -15.37 -0.70 1.10
N SER A 242 -14.46 -0.85 0.13
CA SER A 242 -13.76 -2.09 -0.15
C SER A 242 -12.87 -2.53 1.02
N LEU A 243 -12.12 -1.59 1.63
CA LEU A 243 -11.32 -1.84 2.82
C LEU A 243 -12.18 -2.32 4.00
N ASN A 244 -13.33 -1.68 4.24
CA ASN A 244 -14.24 -2.08 5.32
C ASN A 244 -14.75 -3.51 5.11
N GLY A 245 -15.16 -3.87 3.88
CA GLY A 245 -15.59 -5.23 3.57
C GLY A 245 -14.50 -6.27 3.82
N ILE A 246 -13.26 -6.00 3.41
CA ILE A 246 -12.13 -6.91 3.67
C ILE A 246 -11.83 -7.03 5.17
N VAL A 247 -11.91 -5.93 5.92
CA VAL A 247 -11.70 -5.97 7.38
C VAL A 247 -12.78 -6.79 8.08
N GLU A 248 -14.04 -6.66 7.68
CA GLU A 248 -15.14 -7.49 8.17
C GLU A 248 -14.88 -8.97 7.89
N GLU A 249 -14.49 -9.31 6.66
CA GLU A 249 -14.18 -10.70 6.28
C GLU A 249 -12.97 -11.27 7.05
N ILE A 250 -11.92 -10.47 7.29
CA ILE A 250 -10.80 -10.87 8.14
C ILE A 250 -11.29 -11.19 9.56
N ASN A 251 -12.14 -10.33 10.15
CA ASN A 251 -12.65 -10.53 11.50
C ASN A 251 -13.51 -11.80 11.60
N ASP A 252 -14.34 -12.08 10.60
CA ASP A 252 -15.15 -13.31 10.55
C ASP A 252 -14.25 -14.55 10.52
N LYS A 253 -13.18 -14.54 9.71
CA LYS A 253 -12.21 -15.65 9.64
C LYS A 253 -11.39 -15.80 10.93
N LEU A 254 -11.07 -14.70 11.61
CA LEU A 254 -10.43 -14.77 12.93
C LEU A 254 -11.37 -15.34 13.99
N ALA A 255 -12.66 -15.04 13.93
CA ALA A 255 -13.67 -15.65 14.79
C ALA A 255 -13.77 -17.16 14.54
N ASP A 256 -13.75 -17.61 13.28
CA ASP A 256 -13.72 -19.03 12.93
C ASP A 256 -12.51 -19.77 13.54
N ILE A 257 -11.34 -19.12 13.55
CA ILE A 257 -10.12 -19.66 14.15
C ILE A 257 -10.26 -19.75 15.68
N GLN A 258 -10.87 -18.75 16.31
CA GLN A 258 -11.15 -18.77 17.75
C GLN A 258 -12.15 -19.88 18.11
N GLU A 259 -13.18 -20.10 17.29
CA GLU A 259 -14.11 -21.22 17.45
C GLU A 259 -13.39 -22.57 17.32
N ALA A 260 -12.51 -22.72 16.32
CA ALA A 260 -11.70 -23.94 16.15
C ALA A 260 -10.84 -24.23 17.39
N ILE A 261 -10.18 -23.21 17.95
CA ILE A 261 -9.43 -23.34 19.20
C ILE A 261 -10.34 -23.78 20.34
N ALA A 262 -11.53 -23.19 20.48
CA ALA A 262 -12.44 -23.53 21.56
C ALA A 262 -12.92 -24.99 21.48
N VAL A 263 -13.21 -25.47 20.27
CA VAL A 263 -13.62 -26.87 20.04
C VAL A 263 -12.49 -27.85 20.36
N LEU A 264 -11.24 -27.54 20.00
CA LEU A 264 -10.09 -28.44 20.20
C LEU A 264 -9.60 -28.51 21.65
N VAL A 265 -10.02 -27.56 22.51
CA VAL A 265 -9.65 -27.50 23.93
C VAL A 265 -10.68 -28.17 24.85
N LEU A 266 -11.90 -28.43 24.36
CA LEU A 266 -12.98 -29.12 25.08
C LEU A 266 -12.84 -30.64 25.01
#